data_AF-A0A537V745-F1
#
_entry.id   AF-A0A537V745-F1
#
_cell.length_a   1.000
_cell.length_b   1.000
_cell.length_c   1.000
_cell.angle_alpha   90.00
_cell.angle_beta   90.00
_cell.angle_gamma   90.00
#
_symmetry.space_group_name_H-M   'P 1'
#
loop_
_entity.id
_entity.type
_entity.pdbx_description
1 polymer ?
#
loop_
_entity_poly.entity_id
_entity_poly.type
_entity_poly.pdbx_seq_one_letter_code
_entity_poly.pdbx_strand_id
1 'polypeptide(L)'
;LYRRPLGPGLYDAIIAACQRAGYSPRIGQEAPRMLATLSLVAAGLGVTLIPASMQRIGIDGVAYCAIERKAGLVAPLNLAYRRGETAPAACRFIALARRIAR
;
A
#
# COMPACT_ATOMS: atom_id res chain seq x y z
N LEU A 1 -12.12 1.78 -1.50
CA LEU A 1 -10.91 1.80 -0.65
C LEU A 1 -10.83 0.52 0.17
N TYR A 2 -9.66 0.06 0.60
CA TYR A 2 -9.57 -1.11 1.49
C TYR A 2 -9.88 -0.70 2.93
N ARG A 3 -10.45 -1.60 3.75
CA ARG A 3 -10.89 -1.28 5.11
C ARG A 3 -9.72 -0.89 6.03
N ARG A 4 -9.93 0.15 6.85
CA ARG A 4 -8.95 0.69 7.81
C ARG A 4 -8.35 -0.36 8.78
N PRO A 5 -9.09 -1.31 9.39
CA PRO A 5 -8.52 -2.27 10.33
C PRO A 5 -7.43 -3.18 9.75
N LEU A 6 -7.42 -3.38 8.43
CA LEU A 6 -6.50 -4.29 7.74
C LEU A 6 -5.26 -3.56 7.18
N GLY A 7 -5.16 -2.26 7.38
CA GLY A 7 -4.03 -1.45 6.94
C GLY A 7 -4.13 -0.01 7.45
N PRO A 8 -4.17 0.21 8.78
CA PRO A 8 -4.48 1.51 9.36
C PRO A 8 -3.50 2.59 8.87
N GLY A 9 -2.21 2.25 8.79
CA GLY A 9 -1.19 3.19 8.32
C GLY A 9 -1.42 3.70 6.89
N LEU A 10 -1.79 2.82 5.94
CA LEU A 10 -1.96 3.24 4.56
C LEU A 10 -3.31 3.93 4.32
N TYR A 11 -4.37 3.45 4.98
CA TYR A 11 -5.67 4.13 4.92
C TYR A 11 -5.54 5.56 5.46
N ASP A 12 -4.97 5.72 6.66
CA ASP A 12 -4.82 7.02 7.31
C ASP A 12 -3.89 7.94 6.51
N ALA A 13 -2.83 7.39 5.90
CA ALA A 13 -1.95 8.15 5.01
C ALA A 13 -2.68 8.72 3.78
N ILE A 14 -3.61 7.96 3.20
CA ILE A 14 -4.44 8.42 2.07
C ILE A 14 -5.36 9.56 2.52
N ILE A 15 -6.10 9.36 3.62
CA ILE A 15 -7.01 10.39 4.13
C ILE A 15 -6.22 11.68 4.44
N ALA A 16 -5.10 11.54 5.14
CA ALA A 16 -4.24 12.68 5.49
C ALA A 16 -3.66 13.37 4.25
N ALA A 17 -3.30 12.63 3.19
CA ALA A 17 -2.81 13.22 1.95
C ALA A 17 -3.89 14.03 1.23
N CYS A 18 -5.11 13.52 1.14
CA CYS A 18 -6.24 14.27 0.60
C CYS A 18 -6.51 15.54 1.43
N GLN A 19 -6.51 15.43 2.76
CA GLN A 19 -6.72 16.57 3.65
C GLN A 19 -5.65 17.65 3.47
N ARG A 20 -4.37 17.27 3.35
CA ARG A 20 -3.27 18.21 3.04
C ARG A 20 -3.43 18.87 1.67
N ALA A 21 -4.09 18.21 0.73
CA ALA A 21 -4.42 18.77 -0.58
C ALA A 21 -5.72 19.60 -0.56
N GLY A 22 -6.34 19.82 0.60
CA GLY A 22 -7.50 20.70 0.77
C GLY A 22 -8.86 20.02 0.55
N TYR A 23 -8.94 18.70 0.53
CA TYR A 23 -10.21 17.99 0.35
C TYR A 23 -10.33 16.70 1.17
N SER A 24 -11.57 16.24 1.38
CA SER A 24 -11.85 14.91 1.96
C SER A 24 -12.26 13.94 0.85
N PRO A 25 -11.71 12.72 0.79
CA PRO A 25 -12.06 11.77 -0.25
C PRO A 25 -13.49 11.24 -0.02
N ARG A 26 -14.26 11.10 -1.10
CA ARG A 26 -15.57 10.42 -1.06
C ARG A 26 -15.36 8.92 -1.18
N ILE A 27 -15.54 8.18 -0.08
CA ILE A 27 -15.40 6.72 -0.09
C ILE A 27 -16.75 6.10 -0.49
N GLY A 28 -16.85 5.68 -1.75
CA GLY A 28 -18.07 5.03 -2.26
C GLY A 28 -18.23 3.59 -1.74
N GLN A 29 -17.15 2.83 -1.71
CA GLN A 29 -17.17 1.44 -1.24
C GLN A 29 -15.87 1.08 -0.52
N GLU A 30 -16.01 0.31 0.56
CA GLU A 30 -14.89 -0.34 1.23
C GLU A 30 -14.83 -1.84 0.92
N ALA A 31 -13.64 -2.36 0.63
CA ALA A 31 -13.41 -3.78 0.38
C ALA A 31 -12.45 -4.39 1.42
N PRO A 32 -12.57 -5.69 1.73
CA PRO A 32 -11.78 -6.32 2.78
C PRO A 32 -10.29 -6.42 2.43
N ARG A 33 -9.91 -6.51 1.15
CA ARG A 33 -8.50 -6.62 0.74
C ARG A 33 -8.22 -5.72 -0.44
N MET A 34 -6.96 -5.33 -0.62
CA MET A 34 -6.55 -4.45 -1.71
C MET A 34 -6.79 -5.08 -3.09
N LEU A 35 -6.56 -6.39 -3.23
CA LEU A 35 -6.95 -7.14 -4.44
C LEU A 35 -8.45 -7.02 -4.75
N ALA A 36 -9.31 -7.10 -3.73
CA ALA A 36 -10.75 -6.95 -3.93
C ALA A 36 -11.11 -5.52 -4.40
N THR A 37 -10.37 -4.49 -3.98
CA THR A 37 -10.58 -3.14 -4.53
C THR A 37 -10.23 -3.07 -6.02
N LEU A 38 -9.21 -3.78 -6.49
CA LEU A 38 -8.86 -3.82 -7.91
C LEU A 38 -9.93 -4.54 -8.73
N SER A 39 -10.54 -5.61 -8.19
CA SER A 39 -11.68 -6.28 -8.86
C SER A 39 -12.88 -5.35 -9.03
N LEU A 40 -13.18 -4.50 -8.03
CA LEU A 40 -14.25 -3.50 -8.15
C LEU A 40 -13.92 -2.43 -9.21
N VAL A 41 -12.65 -2.03 -9.33
CA VAL A 41 -12.20 -1.11 -10.39
C VAL A 41 -12.35 -1.76 -11.77
N ALA A 42 -11.91 -3.02 -11.93
CA ALA A 42 -12.07 -3.76 -13.18
C ALA A 42 -13.55 -3.92 -13.59
N ALA A 43 -14.44 -4.02 -12.61
CA ALA A 43 -15.90 -4.04 -12.82
C ALA A 43 -16.52 -2.64 -13.06
N GLY A 44 -15.73 -1.57 -13.09
CA GLY A 44 -16.18 -0.21 -13.39
C GLY A 44 -16.73 0.58 -12.21
N LEU A 45 -16.57 0.11 -10.96
CA LEU A 45 -17.15 0.75 -9.77
C LEU A 45 -16.32 1.95 -9.24
N GLY A 46 -15.33 2.42 -10.00
CA GLY A 46 -14.58 3.65 -9.69
C GLY A 46 -13.06 3.44 -9.70
N VAL A 47 -12.38 4.06 -8.72
CA VAL A 47 -10.91 4.05 -8.61
C VAL A 47 -10.47 3.66 -7.19
N THR A 48 -9.22 3.20 -7.07
CA THR A 48 -8.60 2.86 -5.79
C THR A 48 -7.12 3.24 -5.78
N LEU A 49 -6.52 3.32 -4.59
CA LEU A 49 -5.10 3.56 -4.41
C LEU A 49 -4.40 2.28 -3.95
N ILE A 50 -3.25 1.99 -4.55
CA ILE A 50 -2.44 0.81 -4.27
C ILE A 50 -0.94 1.18 -4.18
N PRO A 51 -0.11 0.40 -3.45
CA PRO A 51 1.33 0.45 -3.57
C PRO A 51 1.78 0.08 -4.99
N ALA A 52 2.84 0.73 -5.47
CA ALA A 52 3.40 0.49 -6.79
C ALA A 52 3.78 -0.99 -7.05
N SER A 53 4.16 -1.73 -6.01
CA SER A 53 4.50 -3.16 -6.12
C SER A 53 3.33 -4.02 -6.64
N MET A 54 2.08 -3.60 -6.41
CA MET A 54 0.89 -4.33 -6.83
C MET A 54 0.51 -4.12 -8.30
N GLN A 55 1.15 -3.18 -9.00
CA GLN A 55 1.00 -3.05 -10.45
C GLN A 55 1.41 -4.33 -11.19
N ARG A 56 2.35 -5.10 -10.61
CA ARG A 56 2.84 -6.38 -11.17
C ARG A 56 1.78 -7.48 -11.25
N ILE A 57 0.66 -7.33 -10.53
CA ILE A 57 -0.42 -8.32 -10.55
C ILE A 57 -1.15 -8.29 -11.90
N GLY A 58 -1.20 -7.14 -12.58
CA GLY A 58 -1.74 -7.01 -13.93
C GLY A 58 -3.19 -7.46 -14.04
N ILE A 59 -4.12 -6.70 -13.43
CA ILE A 59 -5.55 -7.01 -13.55
C ILE A 59 -6.08 -6.46 -14.88
N ASP A 60 -6.64 -7.33 -15.71
CA ASP A 60 -7.26 -6.96 -16.98
C ASP A 60 -8.36 -5.90 -16.77
N GLY A 61 -8.41 -4.92 -17.67
CA GLY A 61 -9.35 -3.81 -17.58
C GLY A 61 -9.00 -2.73 -16.55
N VAL A 62 -7.84 -2.81 -15.89
CA VAL A 62 -7.37 -1.77 -14.95
C VAL A 62 -6.19 -1.01 -15.52
N ALA A 63 -6.34 0.31 -15.64
CA ALA A 63 -5.22 1.21 -15.91
C ALA A 63 -4.56 1.67 -14.61
N TYR A 64 -3.23 1.68 -14.58
CA TYR A 64 -2.45 2.13 -13.43
C TYR A 64 -1.89 3.54 -13.67
N CYS A 65 -2.32 4.51 -12.86
CA CYS A 65 -1.83 5.88 -12.88
C CYS A 65 -0.88 6.14 -11.70
N ALA A 66 0.31 6.66 -11.97
CA ALA A 66 1.26 7.02 -10.92
C ALA A 66 0.85 8.34 -10.25
N ILE A 67 0.89 8.38 -8.92
CA ILE A 67 0.71 9.62 -8.16
C ILE A 67 2.04 10.35 -8.07
N GLU A 68 2.02 11.67 -8.23
CA GLU A 68 3.20 12.50 -8.08
C GLU A 68 3.84 12.36 -6.69
N ARG A 69 5.18 12.29 -6.64
CA ARG A 69 5.95 12.16 -5.40
C ARG A 69 5.65 13.27 -4.38
N LYS A 70 5.29 14.48 -4.84
CA LYS A 70 4.95 15.62 -3.98
C LYS A 70 3.75 15.37 -3.06
N ALA A 71 2.90 14.38 -3.37
CA ALA A 71 1.78 13.99 -2.52
C ALA A 71 2.21 13.35 -1.19
N GLY A 72 3.48 12.91 -1.09
CA GLY A 72 4.03 12.32 0.14
C GLY A 72 3.38 10.99 0.52
N LEU A 73 2.75 10.29 -0.42
CA LEU A 73 2.17 8.98 -0.19
C LEU A 73 3.23 7.89 -0.30
N VAL A 74 3.48 7.22 0.83
CA VAL A 74 4.44 6.12 0.92
C VAL A 74 3.76 4.91 1.53
N ALA A 75 3.97 3.74 0.92
CA ALA A 75 3.59 2.45 1.48
C ALA A 75 4.86 1.79 2.04
N PRO A 76 5.14 1.93 3.35
CA PRO A 76 6.38 1.41 3.91
C PRO A 76 6.40 -0.13 3.92
N LEU A 77 7.55 -0.70 3.58
CA LEU A 77 7.84 -2.11 3.79
C LEU A 77 8.74 -2.24 5.02
N ASN A 78 8.18 -2.76 6.11
CA ASN A 78 8.87 -2.87 7.39
C ASN A 78 9.33 -4.31 7.65
N LEU A 79 10.51 -4.47 8.25
CA LEU A 79 11.02 -5.75 8.75
C LEU A 79 11.06 -5.72 10.28
N ALA A 80 10.30 -6.61 10.92
CA ALA A 80 10.32 -6.82 12.36
C ALA A 80 11.02 -8.16 12.69
N TYR A 81 11.87 -8.15 13.69
CA TYR A 81 12.59 -9.32 14.20
C TYR A 81 12.86 -9.16 15.69
N ARG A 82 13.15 -10.27 16.37
CA ARG A 82 13.43 -10.29 17.81
C ARG A 82 14.73 -9.53 18.10
N ARG A 83 14.74 -8.72 19.17
CA ARG A 83 15.98 -8.11 19.66
C ARG A 83 16.94 -9.21 20.11
N GLY A 84 18.20 -9.15 19.67
CA GLY A 84 19.19 -10.19 19.96
C GLY A 84 18.97 -11.50 19.21
N GLU A 85 18.32 -11.47 18.04
CA GLU A 85 18.19 -12.64 17.17
C GLU A 85 19.56 -13.27 16.85
N THR A 86 19.65 -14.60 16.96
CA THR A 86 20.90 -15.36 16.78
C THR A 86 20.78 -16.46 15.73
N ALA A 87 19.58 -16.81 15.27
CA ALA A 87 19.40 -17.85 14.27
C ALA A 87 20.15 -17.46 12.98
N PRO A 88 21.10 -18.28 12.49
CA PRO A 88 21.96 -17.89 11.37
C PRO A 88 21.18 -17.50 10.11
N ALA A 89 20.07 -18.17 9.82
CA ALA A 89 19.19 -17.85 8.70
C ALA A 89 18.54 -16.47 8.85
N ALA A 90 18.01 -16.15 10.04
CA ALA A 90 17.40 -14.86 10.33
C ALA A 90 18.43 -13.72 10.27
N CYS A 91 19.61 -13.91 10.87
CA CYS A 91 20.70 -12.93 10.82
C CYS A 91 21.13 -12.63 9.38
N ARG A 92 21.28 -13.67 8.54
CA ARG A 92 21.59 -13.50 7.11
C ARG A 92 20.48 -12.75 6.36
N PHE A 93 19.22 -13.08 6.62
CA PHE A 93 18.09 -12.41 5.99
C PHE A 93 18.01 -10.93 6.41
N ILE A 94 18.19 -10.61 7.70
CA ILE A 94 18.22 -9.24 8.21
C ILE A 94 19.36 -8.45 7.57
N ALA A 95 20.56 -9.04 7.50
CA ALA A 95 21.72 -8.41 6.85
C ALA A 95 21.45 -8.14 5.36
N LEU A 96 20.87 -9.11 4.65
CA LEU A 96 20.47 -8.94 3.25
C LEU A 96 19.44 -7.82 3.09
N ALA A 97 18.37 -7.84 3.89
CA ALA A 97 17.31 -6.85 3.86
C ALA A 97 17.84 -5.44 4.11
N ARG A 98 18.74 -5.25 5.09
CA ARG A 98 19.40 -3.96 5.35
C ARG A 98 20.28 -3.49 4.21
N ARG A 99 20.95 -4.41 3.49
CA ARG A 99 21.79 -4.09 2.35
C ARG A 99 20.99 -3.64 1.12
N ILE A 100 19.80 -4.21 0.92
CA ILE A 100 18.95 -3.91 -0.26
C ILE A 100 17.92 -2.82 0.01
N ALA A 101 17.60 -2.53 1.27
CA ALA A 101 16.76 -1.40 1.65
C ALA A 101 17.44 -0.11 1.16
N ARG A 102 16.78 0.60 0.25
CA ARG A 102 17.20 1.91 -0.26
C ARG A 102 16.57 3.01 0.56
#